data_AF-A0A371K4Y0-F1
#
_entry.id   AF-A0A371K4Y0-F1
#
_cell.length_a   1.000
_cell.length_b   1.000
_cell.length_c   1.000
_cell.angle_alpha   90.00
_cell.angle_beta   90.00
_cell.angle_gamma   90.00
#
_symmetry.space_group_name_H-M   'P 1'
#
loop_
_entity.id
_entity.type
_entity.pdbx_description
1 polymer ?
#
loop_
_entity_poly.entity_id
_entity_poly.type
_entity_poly.pdbx_seq_one_letter_code
_entity_poly.pdbx_strand_id
1 'polypeptide(L)'
;MFDHLLEPLAGRHGLAPDQARALLAAWLDRIFDPARGGPAGFLAAFRAQGLEDLAGSWVAPGPNRPLTADQLERVFGERELADLAARLDLPAAVVASASAALLPEAVDSLGEDGRWPGPAEWPPAADPAAAEPAGLQAVRDAGLGPLSASDAPLYRAHDDAPHRDPADGHRVDEPVPAPASASSRARRWAIVVVALLAMVLAALLSLRG
;
A
#
# COMPACT_ATOMS: atom_id res chain seq x y z
N MET A 1 -18.54 -4.27 -5.50
CA MET A 1 -17.57 -4.03 -4.39
C MET A 1 -17.37 -2.53 -4.24
N PHE A 2 -16.79 -1.86 -5.24
CA PHE A 2 -16.52 -0.42 -5.18
C PHE A 2 -17.76 0.48 -5.34
N ASP A 3 -18.94 -0.08 -5.62
CA ASP A 3 -20.19 0.66 -5.84
C ASP A 3 -20.51 1.62 -4.68
N HIS A 4 -20.23 1.19 -3.44
CA HIS A 4 -20.43 1.99 -2.24
C HIS A 4 -19.47 3.20 -2.14
N LEU A 5 -18.33 3.19 -2.84
CA LEU A 5 -17.38 4.30 -2.91
C LEU A 5 -17.76 5.29 -4.01
N LEU A 6 -18.29 4.78 -5.11
CA LEU A 6 -18.57 5.55 -6.31
C LEU A 6 -19.71 6.55 -6.10
N GLU A 7 -20.73 6.17 -5.32
CA GLU A 7 -21.89 7.02 -5.09
C GLU A 7 -21.58 8.25 -4.21
N PRO A 8 -20.90 8.11 -3.06
CA PRO A 8 -20.40 9.27 -2.30
C PRO A 8 -19.38 10.11 -3.09
N LEU A 9 -18.51 9.47 -3.87
CA LEU A 9 -17.52 10.15 -4.71
C LEU A 9 -18.20 11.04 -5.76
N ALA A 10 -19.20 10.50 -6.45
CA ALA A 10 -19.95 11.23 -7.47
C ALA A 10 -20.67 12.45 -6.87
N GLY A 11 -21.38 12.24 -5.76
CA GLY A 11 -22.12 13.31 -5.08
C GLY A 11 -21.24 14.44 -4.57
N ARG A 12 -20.08 14.13 -3.96
CA ARG A 12 -19.22 15.15 -3.33
C ARG A 12 -18.39 15.97 -4.32
N HIS A 13 -18.03 15.40 -5.48
CA HIS A 13 -17.20 16.07 -6.51
C HIS A 13 -18.01 16.52 -7.74
N GLY A 14 -19.33 16.32 -7.76
CA GLY A 14 -20.17 16.68 -8.91
C GLY A 14 -19.86 15.87 -10.16
N LEU A 15 -19.37 14.64 -10.01
CA LEU A 15 -19.07 13.75 -11.13
C LEU A 15 -20.32 13.00 -11.57
N ALA A 16 -20.44 12.72 -12.86
CA ALA A 16 -21.41 11.72 -13.31
C ALA A 16 -21.02 10.32 -12.77
N PRO A 17 -21.99 9.42 -12.50
CA PRO A 17 -21.69 8.06 -12.04
C PRO A 17 -20.71 7.30 -12.93
N ASP A 18 -20.78 7.53 -14.24
CA ASP A 18 -19.90 6.88 -15.21
C ASP A 18 -18.49 7.48 -15.20
N GLN A 19 -18.36 8.79 -14.93
CA GLN A 19 -17.07 9.43 -14.73
C GLN A 19 -16.39 8.94 -13.45
N ALA A 20 -17.15 8.76 -12.36
CA ALA A 20 -16.64 8.17 -11.12
C ALA A 20 -16.12 6.74 -11.36
N ARG A 21 -16.88 5.92 -12.11
CA ARG A 21 -16.45 4.56 -12.50
C ARG A 21 -15.20 4.58 -13.38
N ALA A 22 -15.16 5.47 -14.36
CA ALA A 22 -14.01 5.61 -15.26
C ALA A 22 -12.75 6.08 -14.53
N LEU A 23 -12.88 6.97 -13.56
CA LEU A 23 -11.78 7.39 -12.69
C LEU A 23 -11.22 6.22 -11.88
N LEU A 24 -12.10 5.45 -11.23
CA LEU A 24 -11.69 4.25 -10.51
C LEU A 24 -11.00 3.25 -11.45
N ALA A 25 -11.59 2.98 -12.61
CA ALA A 25 -11.01 2.06 -13.59
C ALA A 25 -9.61 2.50 -14.03
N ALA A 26 -9.40 3.79 -14.29
CA ALA A 26 -8.09 4.34 -14.66
C ALA A 26 -7.05 4.15 -13.55
N TRP A 27 -7.42 4.30 -12.27
CA TRP A 27 -6.53 4.01 -11.15
C TRP A 27 -6.25 2.52 -10.98
N LEU A 28 -7.24 1.66 -11.17
CA LEU A 28 -7.04 0.21 -11.11
C LEU A 28 -6.09 -0.25 -12.22
N ASP A 29 -6.29 0.22 -13.46
CA ASP A 29 -5.35 0.00 -14.56
C ASP A 29 -3.94 0.44 -14.17
N ARG A 30 -3.81 1.63 -13.56
CA ARG A 30 -2.52 2.17 -13.12
C ARG A 30 -1.86 1.37 -11.99
N ILE A 31 -2.65 0.85 -11.06
CA ILE A 31 -2.19 0.03 -9.92
C ILE A 31 -1.75 -1.34 -10.42
N PHE A 32 -2.47 -1.95 -11.36
CA PHE A 32 -2.18 -3.30 -11.85
C PHE A 32 -1.30 -3.33 -13.10
N ASP A 33 -0.87 -2.17 -13.62
CA ASP A 33 0.05 -2.07 -14.76
C ASP A 33 1.41 -2.74 -14.44
N PRO A 34 1.75 -3.89 -15.07
CA PRO A 34 3.00 -4.59 -14.81
C PRO A 34 4.22 -3.77 -15.25
N ALA A 35 4.08 -2.90 -16.26
CA ALA A 35 5.18 -2.05 -16.73
C ALA A 35 5.58 -1.00 -15.69
N ARG A 36 4.71 -0.75 -14.70
CA ARG A 36 4.93 0.21 -13.60
C ARG A 36 5.15 -0.47 -12.25
N GLY A 37 5.43 -1.77 -12.27
CA GLY A 37 5.69 -2.58 -11.08
C GLY A 37 4.43 -3.08 -10.37
N GLY A 38 3.25 -2.95 -10.98
CA GLY A 38 1.99 -3.39 -10.39
C GLY A 38 1.70 -2.77 -9.01
N PRO A 39 0.98 -3.48 -8.13
CA PRO A 39 0.62 -2.97 -6.80
C PRO A 39 1.84 -2.60 -5.94
N ALA A 40 2.94 -3.37 -6.06
CA ALA A 40 4.18 -3.09 -5.36
C ALA A 40 4.82 -1.77 -5.84
N GLY A 41 4.82 -1.51 -7.15
CA GLY A 41 5.31 -0.26 -7.75
C GLY A 41 4.45 0.95 -7.37
N PHE A 42 3.13 0.77 -7.27
CA PHE A 42 2.22 1.80 -6.77
C PHE A 42 2.57 2.22 -5.33
N LEU A 43 2.75 1.25 -4.43
CA LEU A 43 3.13 1.52 -3.05
C LEU A 43 4.54 2.12 -2.93
N ALA A 44 5.47 1.66 -3.76
CA ALA A 44 6.82 2.20 -3.82
C ALA A 44 6.83 3.69 -4.19
N ALA A 45 5.88 4.16 -5.01
CA ALA A 45 5.75 5.58 -5.36
C ALA A 45 5.44 6.46 -4.15
N PHE A 46 4.57 6.00 -3.24
CA PHE A 46 4.29 6.71 -1.98
C PHE A 46 5.49 6.70 -1.04
N ARG A 47 6.15 5.56 -0.90
CA ARG A 47 7.38 5.43 -0.09
C ARG A 47 8.50 6.36 -0.59
N ALA A 48 8.65 6.52 -1.91
CA ALA A 48 9.64 7.43 -2.49
C ALA A 48 9.42 8.91 -2.08
N GLN A 49 8.20 9.25 -1.65
CA GLN A 49 7.83 10.58 -1.16
C GLN A 49 7.77 10.69 0.37
N GLY A 50 8.21 9.66 1.12
CA GLY A 50 8.10 9.62 2.58
C GLY A 50 6.64 9.49 3.06
N LEU A 51 5.77 8.88 2.25
CA LEU A 51 4.34 8.65 2.55
C LEU A 51 4.04 7.17 2.82
N GLU A 52 5.03 6.40 3.26
CA GLU A 52 4.91 4.97 3.56
C GLU A 52 3.91 4.69 4.69
N ASP A 53 3.89 5.48 5.75
CA ASP A 53 2.94 5.30 6.86
C ASP A 53 1.50 5.61 6.43
N LEU A 54 1.35 6.50 5.43
CA LEU A 54 0.06 6.87 4.88
C LEU A 54 -0.47 5.74 4.00
N ALA A 55 0.34 5.24 3.05
CA ALA A 55 -0.04 4.11 2.21
C ALA A 55 -0.18 2.80 3.01
N GLY A 56 0.65 2.61 4.03
CA GLY A 56 0.59 1.48 4.95
C GLY A 56 -0.71 1.44 5.76
N SER A 57 -1.31 2.60 6.04
CA SER A 57 -2.59 2.66 6.75
C SER A 57 -3.76 2.08 5.96
N TRP A 58 -3.65 2.00 4.63
CA TRP A 58 -4.71 1.48 3.76
C TRP A 58 -4.69 -0.03 3.59
N VAL A 59 -3.57 -0.66 3.95
CA VAL A 59 -3.40 -2.13 3.85
C VAL A 59 -3.40 -2.78 5.23
N ALA A 60 -3.36 -1.95 6.28
CA ALA A 60 -3.39 -2.36 7.67
C ALA A 60 -4.80 -2.21 8.24
N PRO A 61 -5.20 -3.08 9.19
CA PRO A 61 -6.50 -2.94 9.83
C PRO A 61 -6.58 -1.63 10.62
N GLY A 62 -7.58 -0.81 10.33
CA GLY A 62 -7.79 0.47 11.00
C GLY A 62 -8.45 1.49 10.09
N PRO A 63 -8.64 2.74 10.55
CA PRO A 63 -9.10 3.81 9.69
C PRO A 63 -8.01 4.22 8.68
N ASN A 64 -8.42 4.37 7.42
CA ASN A 64 -7.54 4.88 6.36
C ASN A 64 -7.11 6.32 6.65
N ARG A 65 -5.81 6.62 6.53
CA ARG A 65 -5.35 8.01 6.61
C ARG A 65 -5.74 8.76 5.33
N PRO A 66 -6.25 9.99 5.44
CA PRO A 66 -6.65 10.78 4.29
C PRO A 66 -5.44 11.16 3.44
N LEU A 67 -5.58 11.02 2.13
CA LEU A 67 -4.66 11.56 1.14
C LEU A 67 -5.17 12.91 0.64
N THR A 68 -4.25 13.86 0.44
CA THR A 68 -4.55 15.18 -0.13
C THR A 68 -4.20 15.24 -1.62
N ALA A 69 -4.82 16.16 -2.35
CA ALA A 69 -4.50 16.40 -3.76
C ALA A 69 -3.00 16.76 -3.94
N ASP A 70 -2.45 17.63 -3.09
CA ASP A 70 -1.04 18.01 -3.14
C ASP A 70 -0.10 16.82 -2.89
N GLN A 71 -0.45 15.90 -1.97
CA GLN A 71 0.33 14.67 -1.76
C GLN A 71 0.26 13.75 -2.97
N LEU A 72 -0.91 13.62 -3.60
CA LEU A 72 -1.08 12.82 -4.80
C LEU A 72 -0.27 13.38 -5.98
N GLU A 73 -0.31 14.70 -6.16
CA GLU A 73 0.50 15.43 -7.15
C GLU A 73 1.99 15.25 -6.91
N ARG A 74 2.45 15.24 -5.65
CA ARG A 74 3.86 14.94 -5.33
C ARG A 74 4.27 13.51 -5.69
N VAL A 75 3.36 12.54 -5.62
CA VAL A 75 3.65 11.13 -5.91
C VAL A 75 3.65 10.85 -7.41
N PHE A 76 2.63 11.30 -8.14
CA PHE A 76 2.43 10.95 -9.55
C PHE A 76 2.78 12.08 -10.53
N GLY A 77 2.96 13.30 -10.03
CA GLY A 77 3.23 14.49 -10.84
C GLY A 77 1.99 15.04 -11.52
N GLU A 78 2.02 16.34 -11.80
CA GLU A 78 0.94 17.05 -12.50
C GLU A 78 0.64 16.46 -13.88
N ARG A 79 1.68 15.98 -14.60
CA ARG A 79 1.52 15.43 -15.95
C ARG A 79 0.66 14.18 -15.98
N GLU A 80 0.87 13.24 -15.07
CA GLU A 80 0.08 11.99 -15.04
C GLU A 80 -1.39 12.28 -14.70
N LEU A 81 -1.64 13.21 -13.77
CA LEU A 81 -2.99 13.64 -13.41
C LEU A 81 -3.67 14.44 -14.54
N ALA A 82 -2.92 15.27 -15.26
CA ALA A 82 -3.41 15.99 -16.44
C ALA A 82 -3.77 15.05 -17.59
N ASP A 83 -2.96 14.00 -17.82
CA ASP A 83 -3.26 12.97 -18.82
C ASP A 83 -4.55 12.21 -18.47
N LEU A 84 -4.76 11.91 -17.19
CA LEU A 84 -5.99 11.29 -16.68
C LEU A 84 -7.19 12.23 -16.86
N ALA A 85 -7.02 13.51 -16.52
CA ALA A 85 -8.03 14.56 -16.67
C ALA A 85 -8.48 14.72 -18.12
N ALA A 86 -7.54 14.76 -19.06
CA ALA A 86 -7.83 14.86 -20.49
C ALA A 86 -8.60 13.63 -21.01
N ARG A 87 -8.25 12.42 -20.55
CA ARG A 87 -8.94 11.17 -20.95
C ARG A 87 -10.37 11.09 -20.44
N LEU A 88 -10.63 11.65 -19.26
CA LEU A 88 -11.92 11.59 -18.58
C LEU A 88 -12.80 12.81 -18.87
N ASP A 89 -12.29 13.79 -19.62
CA ASP A 89 -12.94 15.10 -19.86
C ASP A 89 -13.32 15.78 -18.54
N LEU A 90 -12.38 15.80 -17.60
CA LEU A 90 -12.55 16.37 -16.25
C LEU A 90 -11.51 17.47 -15.99
N PRO A 91 -11.83 18.45 -15.13
CA PRO A 91 -10.81 19.39 -14.64
C PRO A 91 -9.74 18.67 -13.82
N ALA A 92 -8.46 19.04 -14.01
CA ALA A 92 -7.33 18.43 -13.29
C ALA A 92 -7.50 18.50 -11.75
N ALA A 93 -7.97 19.63 -11.22
CA ALA A 93 -8.23 19.79 -9.79
C ALA A 93 -9.34 18.85 -9.27
N VAL A 94 -10.35 18.56 -10.10
CA VAL A 94 -11.40 17.60 -9.76
C VAL A 94 -10.82 16.19 -9.76
N VAL A 95 -10.01 15.83 -10.77
CA VAL A 95 -9.31 14.53 -10.79
C VAL A 95 -8.42 14.36 -9.56
N ALA A 96 -7.58 15.33 -9.23
CA ALA A 96 -6.66 15.24 -8.10
C ALA A 96 -7.43 15.07 -6.77
N SER A 97 -8.43 15.91 -6.53
CA SER A 97 -9.25 15.85 -5.30
C SER A 97 -10.09 14.57 -5.20
N ALA A 98 -10.76 14.16 -6.29
CA ALA A 98 -11.56 12.94 -6.34
C ALA A 98 -10.70 11.68 -6.15
N SER A 99 -9.53 11.65 -6.79
CA SER A 99 -8.57 10.55 -6.67
C SER A 99 -7.99 10.43 -5.26
N ALA A 100 -7.60 11.56 -4.67
CA ALA A 100 -7.07 11.60 -3.30
C ALA A 100 -8.06 11.05 -2.28
N ALA A 101 -9.35 11.30 -2.51
CA ALA A 101 -10.41 10.81 -1.63
C ALA A 101 -10.95 9.42 -2.01
N LEU A 102 -10.53 8.85 -3.16
CA LEU A 102 -10.93 7.52 -3.64
C LEU A 102 -9.88 6.46 -3.33
N LEU A 103 -8.61 6.76 -3.58
CA LEU A 103 -7.50 5.80 -3.54
C LEU A 103 -7.35 5.09 -2.18
N PRO A 104 -7.39 5.77 -1.02
CA PRO A 104 -7.30 5.10 0.28
C PRO A 104 -8.29 3.95 0.43
N GLU A 105 -9.57 4.23 0.15
CA GLU A 105 -10.67 3.27 0.28
C GLU A 105 -10.62 2.17 -0.80
N ALA A 106 -10.19 2.52 -2.01
CA ALA A 106 -10.04 1.57 -3.09
C ALA A 106 -8.92 0.55 -2.80
N VAL A 107 -7.79 1.00 -2.25
CA VAL A 107 -6.68 0.13 -1.84
C VAL A 107 -7.10 -0.78 -0.68
N ASP A 108 -7.77 -0.23 0.33
CA ASP A 108 -8.30 -1.00 1.47
C ASP A 108 -9.26 -2.11 1.02
N SER A 109 -10.21 -1.77 0.14
CA SER A 109 -11.13 -2.75 -0.46
C SER A 109 -10.39 -3.86 -1.24
N LEU A 110 -9.26 -3.56 -1.88
CA LEU A 110 -8.43 -4.56 -2.57
C LEU A 110 -7.62 -5.43 -1.59
N GLY A 111 -7.22 -4.85 -0.45
CA GLY A 111 -6.56 -5.54 0.65
C GLY A 111 -7.47 -6.58 1.30
N GLU A 112 -8.73 -6.22 1.60
CA GLU A 112 -9.73 -7.15 2.15
C GLU A 112 -10.00 -8.36 1.23
N ASP A 113 -9.98 -8.13 -0.08
CA ASP A 113 -10.20 -9.15 -1.10
C ASP A 113 -8.99 -10.07 -1.36
N GLY A 114 -7.86 -9.84 -0.68
CA GLY A 114 -6.62 -10.61 -0.87
C GLY A 114 -5.98 -10.43 -2.25
N ARG A 115 -6.41 -9.41 -3.02
CA ARG A 115 -5.82 -9.01 -4.31
C ARG A 115 -4.65 -8.04 -4.16
N TRP A 116 -4.29 -7.74 -2.91
CA TRP A 116 -3.14 -6.93 -2.55
C TRP A 116 -2.05 -7.82 -1.93
N PRO A 117 -0.76 -7.63 -2.27
CA PRO A 117 0.31 -8.31 -1.54
C PRO A 117 0.17 -7.95 -0.07
N GLY A 118 0.02 -8.95 0.81
CA GLY A 118 -0.16 -8.71 2.23
C GLY A 118 1.00 -7.89 2.82
N PRO A 119 0.89 -7.36 4.05
CA PRO A 119 1.94 -6.55 4.67
C PRO A 119 3.33 -7.22 4.69
N ALA A 120 3.39 -8.56 4.63
CA ALA A 120 4.63 -9.34 4.56
C ALA A 120 5.25 -9.42 3.14
N GLU A 121 4.47 -9.12 2.11
CA GLU A 121 4.84 -9.12 0.70
C GLU A 121 4.99 -7.68 0.15
N TRP A 122 4.74 -6.68 1.02
CA TRP A 122 5.30 -5.35 0.86
C TRP A 122 6.82 -5.49 0.75
N PRO A 123 7.42 -5.22 -0.43
CA PRO A 123 8.87 -5.33 -0.54
C PRO A 123 9.45 -4.38 0.52
N PRO A 124 10.42 -4.82 1.36
CA PRO A 124 11.15 -3.89 2.21
C PRO A 124 11.62 -2.72 1.32
N ALA A 125 11.86 -1.54 1.91
CA ALA A 125 12.46 -0.41 1.20
C ALA A 125 13.47 -0.98 0.21
N ALA A 126 13.14 -0.90 -1.09
CA ALA A 126 13.94 -1.61 -2.09
C ALA A 126 15.35 -1.11 -1.85
N ASP A 127 16.26 -2.02 -1.49
CA ASP A 127 17.65 -1.64 -1.31
C ASP A 127 17.99 -0.82 -2.56
N PRO A 128 18.47 0.44 -2.45
CA PRO A 128 18.74 1.24 -3.65
C PRO A 128 19.76 0.54 -4.57
N ALA A 129 20.46 -0.49 -4.07
CA ALA A 129 21.30 -1.41 -4.81
C ALA A 129 20.55 -2.60 -5.50
N ALA A 130 19.36 -2.97 -5.04
CA ALA A 130 18.56 -4.09 -5.54
C ALA A 130 17.46 -3.68 -6.55
N ALA A 131 17.14 -2.39 -6.64
CA ALA A 131 16.44 -1.84 -7.81
C ALA A 131 17.40 -1.93 -9.00
N GLU A 132 17.46 -3.11 -9.65
CA GLU A 132 18.20 -3.26 -10.90
C GLU A 132 17.72 -2.14 -11.84
N PRO A 133 18.60 -1.24 -12.29
CA PRO A 133 18.20 -0.28 -13.30
C PRO A 133 17.69 -1.11 -14.47
N ALA A 134 16.51 -0.79 -14.99
CA ALA A 134 15.82 -1.50 -16.07
C ALA A 134 16.59 -1.40 -17.42
N GLY A 135 17.88 -1.73 -17.42
CA GLY A 135 18.83 -1.46 -18.48
C GLY A 135 20.26 -1.98 -18.24
N LEU A 136 20.51 -2.89 -17.29
CA LEU A 136 21.83 -3.54 -17.14
C LEU A 136 21.91 -4.98 -17.68
N GLN A 137 20.78 -5.68 -17.85
CA GLN A 137 20.73 -6.96 -18.59
C GLN A 137 21.18 -6.78 -20.05
N ALA A 138 20.82 -5.66 -20.70
CA ALA A 138 21.22 -5.37 -22.08
C ALA A 138 22.74 -5.20 -22.25
N VAL A 139 23.47 -4.75 -21.22
CA VAL A 139 24.94 -4.59 -21.28
C VAL A 139 25.64 -5.95 -21.11
N ARG A 140 25.05 -6.89 -20.38
CA ARG A 140 25.55 -8.26 -20.23
C ARG A 140 25.41 -9.08 -21.52
N ASP A 141 24.29 -8.92 -22.23
CA ASP A 141 24.05 -9.61 -23.51
C ASP A 141 24.88 -9.00 -24.67
N ALA A 142 25.36 -7.76 -24.53
CA ALA A 142 26.21 -7.11 -25.53
C ALA A 142 27.66 -7.64 -25.60
N GLY A 143 28.03 -8.65 -24.80
CA GLY A 143 29.29 -9.39 -24.96
C GLY A 143 30.57 -8.56 -24.75
N LEU A 144 30.49 -7.41 -24.07
CA LEU A 144 31.67 -6.62 -23.71
C LEU A 144 32.23 -7.19 -22.40
N GLY A 145 33.24 -8.06 -22.54
CA GLY A 145 33.97 -8.64 -21.40
C GLY A 145 34.58 -7.57 -20.48
N PRO A 146 34.84 -7.90 -19.20
CA PRO A 146 35.43 -6.95 -18.27
C PRO A 146 36.81 -6.54 -18.75
N LEU A 147 37.02 -5.24 -18.96
CA LEU A 147 38.36 -4.70 -19.04
C LEU A 147 39.05 -5.02 -17.71
N SER A 148 40.09 -5.83 -17.82
CA SER A 148 41.06 -6.11 -16.77
C SER A 148 41.59 -4.80 -16.21
N ALA A 149 41.05 -4.36 -15.09
CA ALA A 149 41.73 -3.41 -14.21
C ALA A 149 42.63 -4.24 -13.28
N SER A 150 43.76 -4.68 -13.84
CA SER A 150 44.95 -4.90 -13.02
C SER A 150 45.41 -3.56 -12.47
N ASP A 151 46.05 -3.63 -11.30
CA ASP A 151 46.74 -2.53 -10.61
C ASP A 151 45.88 -1.51 -9.85
N ALA A 152 45.53 -1.89 -8.61
CA ALA A 152 45.54 -0.94 -7.50
C ALA A 152 46.10 -1.63 -6.24
N PRO A 153 47.16 -1.08 -5.60
CA PRO A 153 47.87 -1.73 -4.52
C PRO A 153 47.08 -1.76 -3.21
N LEU A 154 47.32 -2.84 -2.48
CA LEU A 154 46.82 -3.16 -1.15
C LEU A 154 47.19 -2.07 -0.12
N TYR A 155 46.20 -1.41 0.48
CA TYR A 155 46.41 -0.73 1.75
C TYR A 155 46.33 -1.77 2.88
N ARG A 156 47.50 -2.14 3.39
CA ARG A 156 47.73 -3.00 4.55
C ARG A 156 48.12 -2.11 5.76
N ALA A 157 47.67 -2.55 6.93
CA ALA A 157 48.02 -2.12 8.30
C ALA A 157 47.15 -0.96 8.83
N HIS A 158 46.55 -1.04 10.02
CA HIS A 158 47.11 -1.54 11.28
C HIS A 158 46.16 -2.48 12.06
N ASP A 159 46.76 -3.50 12.66
CA ASP A 159 46.31 -4.16 13.88
C ASP A 159 46.13 -3.14 15.01
N ASP A 160 44.99 -3.21 15.71
CA ASP A 160 44.93 -2.93 17.14
C ASP A 160 43.69 -3.60 17.74
N ALA A 161 43.95 -4.58 18.60
CA ALA A 161 43.02 -5.18 19.55
C ALA A 161 43.83 -5.38 20.85
N PRO A 162 43.23 -5.61 22.03
CA PRO A 162 41.88 -5.30 22.52
C PRO A 162 41.92 -4.52 23.86
N HIS A 163 40.84 -3.85 24.24
CA HIS A 163 40.59 -3.54 25.66
C HIS A 163 39.24 -4.14 26.08
N ARG A 164 39.34 -5.17 26.91
CA ARG A 164 38.25 -5.74 27.70
C ARG A 164 38.32 -5.07 29.07
N ASP A 165 37.20 -4.61 29.60
CA ASP A 165 36.90 -4.85 31.01
C ASP A 165 35.37 -4.92 31.22
N PRO A 166 34.86 -5.91 31.98
CA PRO A 166 33.45 -6.11 32.26
C PRO A 166 33.08 -5.61 33.67
N ALA A 167 32.02 -4.80 33.77
CA ALA A 167 31.27 -4.57 35.00
C ALA A 167 29.90 -3.99 34.60
N ASP A 168 28.85 -4.80 34.67
CA ASP A 168 27.91 -4.86 35.79
C ASP A 168 27.07 -3.57 35.93
N GLY A 169 25.76 -3.70 35.73
CA GLY A 169 24.87 -2.57 35.91
C GLY A 169 23.43 -2.75 35.45
N HIS A 170 22.74 -3.73 36.04
CA HIS A 170 21.31 -3.66 36.34
C HIS A 170 20.33 -3.58 35.15
N ARG A 171 19.94 -4.76 34.68
CA ARG A 171 18.64 -5.01 34.04
C ARG A 171 17.54 -4.64 35.05
N VAL A 172 16.87 -3.51 34.81
CA VAL A 172 15.58 -3.22 35.43
C VAL A 172 14.52 -3.78 34.49
N ASP A 173 13.97 -4.93 34.87
CA ASP A 173 12.73 -5.46 34.32
C ASP A 173 11.62 -4.45 34.63
N GLU A 174 11.26 -3.63 33.63
CA GLU A 174 10.02 -2.89 33.67
C GLU A 174 8.89 -3.87 33.35
N PRO A 175 7.88 -4.07 34.23
CA PRO A 175 6.71 -4.83 33.88
C PRO A 175 5.96 -4.07 32.79
N VAL A 176 6.15 -4.49 31.54
CA VAL A 176 5.35 -4.04 30.40
C VAL A 176 3.87 -4.18 30.79
N PRO A 177 3.08 -3.09 30.83
CA PRO A 177 1.66 -3.20 31.07
C PRO A 177 1.06 -4.03 29.95
N ALA A 178 0.50 -5.19 30.31
CA ALA A 178 -0.27 -6.00 29.39
C ALA A 178 -1.33 -5.11 28.72
N PRO A 179 -1.39 -5.02 27.37
CA PRO A 179 -2.53 -4.39 26.74
C PRO A 179 -3.77 -5.19 27.16
N ALA A 180 -4.76 -4.46 27.66
CA ALA A 180 -6.04 -4.96 28.12
C ALA A 180 -6.50 -6.15 27.27
N SER A 181 -6.59 -7.31 27.92
CA SER A 181 -7.20 -8.48 27.32
C SER A 181 -8.61 -8.16 26.85
N ALA A 182 -8.91 -8.74 25.69
CA ALA A 182 -10.24 -8.97 25.17
C ALA A 182 -11.07 -7.70 24.92
N SER A 183 -10.75 -7.04 23.81
CA SER A 183 -11.76 -6.28 23.09
C SER A 183 -13.03 -7.14 22.98
N SER A 184 -14.14 -6.61 23.50
CA SER A 184 -15.47 -7.20 23.43
C SER A 184 -16.04 -7.12 22.00
N ARG A 185 -15.27 -7.57 21.00
CA ARG A 185 -15.64 -7.61 19.58
C ARG A 185 -16.23 -8.95 19.14
N ALA A 186 -16.37 -9.90 20.06
CA ALA A 186 -17.23 -11.09 19.87
C ALA A 186 -18.73 -10.75 19.96
N ARG A 187 -19.11 -9.53 20.39
CA ARG A 187 -20.53 -9.20 20.68
C ARG A 187 -21.34 -8.78 19.45
N ARG A 188 -20.73 -8.32 18.35
CA ARG A 188 -21.47 -7.95 17.13
C ARG A 188 -21.63 -9.12 16.15
N TRP A 189 -20.63 -9.99 16.06
CA TRP A 189 -20.72 -11.24 15.30
C TRP A 189 -21.67 -12.24 15.96
N ALA A 190 -21.71 -12.32 17.30
CA ALA A 190 -22.69 -13.17 17.99
C ALA A 190 -24.15 -12.76 17.71
N ILE A 191 -24.45 -11.46 17.59
CA ILE A 191 -25.82 -11.00 17.29
C ILE A 191 -26.21 -11.35 15.85
N VAL A 192 -25.32 -11.15 14.87
CA VAL A 192 -25.59 -11.48 13.46
C VAL A 192 -25.68 -13.00 13.26
N VAL A 193 -24.82 -13.78 13.91
CA VAL A 193 -24.86 -15.26 13.85
C VAL A 193 -26.08 -15.82 14.55
N VAL A 194 -26.49 -15.31 15.72
CA VAL A 194 -27.70 -15.75 16.41
C VAL A 194 -28.97 -15.36 15.64
N ALA A 195 -28.99 -14.18 15.00
CA ALA A 195 -30.10 -13.75 14.14
C ALA A 195 -30.22 -14.62 12.87
N LEU A 196 -29.10 -14.94 12.21
CA LEU A 196 -29.09 -15.86 11.05
C LEU A 196 -29.51 -17.28 11.46
N LEU A 197 -29.03 -17.78 12.60
CA LEU A 197 -29.40 -19.12 13.07
C LEU A 197 -30.89 -19.21 13.45
N ALA A 198 -31.44 -18.17 14.10
CA ALA A 198 -32.86 -18.10 14.43
C ALA A 198 -33.75 -18.01 13.17
N MET A 199 -33.30 -17.27 12.16
CA MET A 199 -34.03 -17.13 10.88
C MET A 199 -34.03 -18.44 10.07
N VAL A 200 -32.91 -19.16 10.06
CA VAL A 200 -32.81 -20.49 9.43
C VAL A 200 -33.66 -21.52 10.18
N LEU A 201 -33.67 -21.49 11.52
CA LEU A 201 -34.50 -22.38 12.32
C LEU A 201 -36.00 -22.14 12.09
N ALA A 202 -36.43 -20.88 12.00
CA ALA A 202 -37.81 -20.52 11.68
C ALA A 202 -38.23 -21.00 10.29
N ALA A 203 -37.36 -20.85 9.29
CA ALA A 203 -37.62 -21.34 7.93
C ALA A 203 -37.76 -22.88 7.88
N LEU A 204 -36.95 -23.60 8.64
CA LEU A 204 -36.99 -25.07 8.70
C LEU A 204 -38.24 -25.61 9.42
N LEU A 205 -38.75 -24.91 10.44
CA LEU A 205 -40.02 -25.28 11.08
C LEU A 205 -41.22 -25.03 10.15
N SER A 206 -41.21 -23.96 9.34
CA SER A 206 -42.28 -23.67 8.37
C SER A 206 -42.35 -24.64 7.19
N LEU A 207 -41.27 -25.35 6.87
CA LEU A 207 -41.27 -26.36 5.80
C LEU A 207 -41.79 -27.73 6.24
N ARG A 208 -42.05 -27.93 7.54
CA ARG A 208 -42.39 -29.23 8.12
C ARG A 208 -43.80 -29.31 8.70
N GLY A 209 -44.62 -28.27 8.47
CA GLY A 209 -46.03 -28.18 8.84
C GLY A 209 -46.95 -28.35 7.65
#